data_AF-A0A6P0WYJ7-F1
#
_entry.id   AF-A0A6P0WYJ7-F1
#
_cell.length_a   1.000
_cell.length_b   1.000
_cell.length_c   1.000
_cell.angle_alpha   90.00
_cell.angle_beta   90.00
_cell.angle_gamma   90.00
#
_symmetry.space_group_name_H-M   'P 1'
#
loop_
_entity.id
_entity.type
_entity.pdbx_description
1 polymer ?
#
loop_
_entity_poly.entity_id
_entity_poly.type
_entity_poly.pdbx_seq_one_letter_code
_entity_poly.pdbx_strand_id
1 'polypeptide(L)'
;MKQEAVTISIPTDLLEQARQCREDSESFNEMVVEAIASEVRRRRTLAAHQRIVARSAEVEAKTGIQPSSIELIRQLRSGEGRRE
;
A
#
# COMPACT_ATOMS: atom_id res chain seq x y z
N MET A 1 7.13 -7.80 -24.87
CA MET A 1 5.89 -8.03 -24.08
C MET A 1 4.73 -8.13 -25.05
N LYS A 2 3.79 -9.07 -24.85
CA LYS A 2 2.55 -9.13 -25.66
C LYS A 2 1.63 -7.99 -25.21
N GLN A 3 1.13 -7.20 -26.14
CA GLN A 3 0.17 -6.12 -25.89
C GLN A 3 -1.17 -6.55 -26.48
N GLU A 4 -2.23 -6.50 -25.69
CA GLU A 4 -3.61 -6.66 -26.15
C GLU A 4 -4.22 -5.27 -26.27
N ALA A 5 -4.79 -4.96 -27.44
CA ALA A 5 -5.48 -3.71 -27.67
C ALA A 5 -6.89 -3.79 -27.07
N VAL A 6 -7.19 -2.91 -26.12
CA VAL A 6 -8.51 -2.80 -25.51
C VAL A 6 -9.11 -1.46 -25.91
N THR A 7 -10.33 -1.47 -26.45
CA THR A 7 -11.08 -0.24 -26.74
C THR A 7 -11.94 0.11 -25.53
N ILE A 8 -11.75 1.30 -24.97
CA ILE A 8 -12.54 1.81 -23.85
C ILE A 8 -13.26 3.09 -24.28
N SER A 9 -14.50 3.25 -23.84
CA SER A 9 -15.25 4.50 -24.03
C SER A 9 -14.96 5.43 -22.86
N ILE A 10 -14.41 6.61 -23.17
CA ILE A 10 -14.08 7.63 -22.17
C ILE A 10 -15.08 8.78 -22.35
N PRO A 11 -15.70 9.27 -21.27
CA PRO A 11 -16.54 10.46 -21.33
C PRO A 11 -15.78 11.64 -21.93
N THR A 12 -16.44 12.42 -22.78
CA THR A 12 -15.80 13.52 -23.52
C THR A 12 -15.15 14.53 -22.57
N ASP A 13 -15.82 14.86 -21.48
CA ASP A 13 -15.34 15.81 -20.46
C ASP A 13 -14.02 15.35 -19.84
N LEU A 14 -13.89 14.04 -19.57
CA LEU A 14 -12.67 13.47 -19.00
C LEU A 14 -11.54 13.45 -20.02
N LEU A 15 -11.88 13.23 -21.29
CA LEU A 15 -10.91 13.24 -22.39
C LEU A 15 -10.36 14.64 -22.65
N GLU A 16 -11.19 15.68 -22.52
CA GLU A 16 -10.73 17.07 -22.60
C GLU A 16 -9.80 17.43 -21.44
N GLN A 17 -10.17 17.09 -20.21
CA GLN A 17 -9.32 17.31 -19.03
C GLN A 17 -7.97 16.58 -19.17
N ALA A 18 -8.00 15.33 -19.62
CA ALA A 18 -6.80 14.54 -19.83
C ALA A 18 -5.89 15.12 -20.93
N ARG A 19 -6.46 15.77 -21.96
CA ARG A 19 -5.67 16.49 -22.98
C ARG A 19 -5.07 17.78 -22.43
N GLN A 20 -5.77 18.50 -21.56
CA GLN A 20 -5.27 19.73 -20.93
C GLN A 20 -4.13 19.46 -19.93
N CYS A 21 -4.16 18.31 -19.26
CA CYS A 21 -3.11 17.89 -18.33
C CYS A 21 -1.90 17.24 -19.01
N ARG A 22 -1.95 16.99 -20.32
CA ARG A 22 -0.86 16.35 -21.05
C ARG A 22 0.27 17.35 -21.27
N GLU A 23 1.50 16.95 -20.99
CA GLU A 23 2.67 17.68 -21.49
C GLU A 23 2.75 17.49 -23.02
N ASP A 24 3.11 18.55 -23.75
CA ASP A 24 2.99 18.61 -25.22
C ASP A 24 3.71 17.45 -25.95
N SER A 25 4.75 16.88 -25.33
CA SER A 25 5.59 15.80 -25.87
C SER A 25 5.12 14.36 -25.58
N GLU A 26 4.14 14.14 -24.71
CA GLU A 26 3.75 12.76 -24.31
C GLU A 26 2.67 12.16 -25.21
N SER A 27 2.76 10.85 -25.48
CA SER A 27 1.67 10.11 -26.12
C SER A 27 0.52 9.95 -25.12
N PHE A 28 -0.70 10.30 -25.55
CA PHE A 28 -1.90 10.07 -24.72
C PHE A 28 -2.03 8.60 -24.28
N ASN A 29 -1.58 7.67 -25.13
CA ASN A 29 -1.59 6.25 -24.78
C ASN A 29 -0.61 5.92 -23.65
N GLU A 30 0.57 6.54 -23.62
CA GLU A 30 1.56 6.33 -22.55
C GLU A 30 1.02 6.86 -21.22
N MET A 31 0.42 8.06 -21.23
CA MET A 31 -0.25 8.62 -20.05
C MET A 31 -1.35 7.70 -19.52
N VAL A 32 -2.18 7.12 -20.40
CA VAL A 32 -3.24 6.17 -19.99
C VAL A 32 -2.64 4.89 -19.40
N VAL A 33 -1.60 4.34 -20.02
CA VAL A 33 -0.91 3.14 -19.50
C VAL A 33 -0.31 3.41 -18.12
N GLU A 34 0.33 4.56 -17.93
CA GLU A 34 0.89 4.96 -16.64
C GLU A 34 -0.19 5.18 -15.57
N ALA A 35 -1.29 5.85 -15.92
CA ALA A 35 -2.42 6.04 -15.03
C ALA A 35 -3.01 4.71 -14.56
N ILE A 36 -3.20 3.76 -15.48
CA ILE A 36 -3.66 2.40 -15.15
C ILE A 36 -2.65 1.69 -14.25
N ALA A 37 -1.36 1.74 -14.57
CA ALA A 37 -0.32 1.11 -13.76
C ALA A 37 -0.29 1.66 -12.34
N SER A 38 -0.42 2.98 -12.19
CA SER A 38 -0.47 3.67 -10.90
C SER A 38 -1.70 3.27 -10.09
N GLU A 39 -2.87 3.20 -10.71
CA GLU A 39 -4.10 2.78 -10.03
C GLU A 39 -4.06 1.29 -9.63
N VAL A 40 -3.50 0.41 -10.46
CA VAL A 40 -3.30 -1.00 -10.11
C VAL A 40 -2.37 -1.14 -8.90
N ARG A 41 -1.25 -0.40 -8.87
CA ARG A 41 -0.33 -0.38 -7.72
C ARG A 41 -1.04 0.12 -6.47
N ARG A 42 -1.77 1.23 -6.57
CA ARG A 42 -2.54 1.82 -5.46
C ARG A 42 -3.54 0.83 -4.87
N ARG A 43 -4.34 0.16 -5.71
CA ARG A 43 -5.32 -0.84 -5.25
C ARG A 43 -4.66 -2.03 -4.56
N ARG A 44 -3.53 -2.52 -5.10
CA ARG A 44 -2.77 -3.62 -4.49
C ARG A 44 -2.22 -3.22 -3.11
N THR A 45 -1.63 -2.04 -3.00
CA THR A 45 -1.11 -1.52 -1.73
C THR A 45 -2.22 -1.35 -0.70
N LEU A 46 -3.37 -0.79 -1.11
CA LEU A 46 -4.52 -0.64 -0.22
C LEU A 46 -5.04 -1.99 0.29
N ALA A 47 -5.18 -2.97 -0.59
CA ALA A 47 -5.60 -4.31 -0.22
C ALA A 47 -4.59 -5.00 0.72
N ALA A 48 -3.29 -4.82 0.48
CA ALA A 48 -2.25 -5.34 1.36
C ALA A 48 -2.31 -4.68 2.74
N HIS A 49 -2.48 -3.36 2.80
CA HIS A 49 -2.63 -2.64 4.06
C HIS A 49 -3.86 -3.12 4.85
N GLN A 50 -5.01 -3.28 4.19
CA GLN A 50 -6.22 -3.81 4.82
C GLN A 50 -6.02 -5.21 5.39
N ARG A 51 -5.29 -6.09 4.68
CA ARG A 51 -4.93 -7.43 5.20
C ARG A 51 -4.06 -7.36 6.44
N ILE A 52 -3.09 -6.45 6.47
CA ILE A 52 -2.23 -6.24 7.65
C ILE A 52 -3.08 -5.79 8.83
N VAL A 53 -3.92 -4.77 8.65
CA VAL A 53 -4.79 -4.24 9.70
C VAL A 53 -5.71 -5.33 10.24
N ALA A 54 -6.39 -6.08 9.37
CA ALA A 54 -7.27 -7.17 9.77
C ALA A 54 -6.51 -8.25 10.57
N ARG A 55 -5.33 -8.65 10.09
CA ARG A 55 -4.50 -9.65 10.76
C ARG A 55 -3.98 -9.16 12.11
N SER A 56 -3.57 -7.90 12.21
CA SER A 56 -3.16 -7.28 13.47
C SER A 56 -4.29 -7.27 14.48
N ALA A 57 -5.52 -6.92 14.06
CA ALA A 57 -6.70 -6.96 14.92
C ALA A 57 -7.03 -8.39 15.40
N GLU A 58 -6.91 -9.41 14.52
CA GLU A 58 -7.08 -10.81 14.92
C GLU A 58 -6.03 -11.25 15.95
N VAL A 59 -4.78 -10.85 15.78
CA VAL A 59 -3.70 -11.18 16.72
C VAL A 59 -3.94 -10.49 18.05
N GLU A 60 -4.22 -9.19 18.05
CA GLU A 60 -4.52 -8.42 19.26
C GLU A 60 -5.74 -9.00 20.02
N ALA A 61 -6.79 -9.38 19.32
CA ALA A 61 -7.95 -10.03 19.94
C ALA A 61 -7.61 -11.40 20.58
N LYS A 62 -6.63 -12.14 20.04
CA LYS A 62 -6.24 -13.46 20.54
C LYS A 62 -5.19 -13.40 21.65
N THR A 63 -4.19 -12.55 21.53
CA THR A 63 -3.04 -12.49 22.44
C THR A 63 -3.08 -11.30 23.41
N GLY A 64 -4.02 -10.37 23.21
CA GLY A 64 -3.99 -9.06 23.85
C GLY A 64 -2.83 -8.21 23.34
N ILE A 65 -2.70 -7.00 23.89
CA ILE A 65 -1.54 -6.13 23.65
C ILE A 65 -0.34 -6.74 24.38
N GLN A 66 0.69 -7.12 23.64
CA GLN A 66 1.91 -7.62 24.25
C GLN A 66 2.54 -6.49 25.10
N PRO A 67 2.76 -6.71 26.40
CA PRO A 67 3.34 -5.69 27.26
C PRO A 67 4.75 -5.33 26.76
N SER A 68 5.13 -4.08 26.95
CA SER A 68 6.42 -3.56 26.49
C SER A 68 7.58 -4.39 27.08
N SER A 69 8.40 -4.96 26.19
CA SER A 69 9.60 -5.71 26.57
C SER A 69 10.68 -4.84 27.22
N ILE A 70 10.50 -3.51 27.25
CA ILE A 70 11.45 -2.57 27.85
C ILE A 70 11.67 -2.88 29.33
N GLU A 71 10.62 -3.17 30.08
CA GLU A 71 10.71 -3.44 31.52
C GLU A 71 11.47 -4.75 31.77
N LEU A 72 11.20 -5.79 30.95
CA LEU A 72 11.92 -7.06 31.00
C LEU A 72 13.41 -6.90 30.65
N ILE A 73 13.73 -6.12 29.62
CA ILE A 73 15.12 -5.82 29.24
C ILE A 73 15.82 -5.05 30.36
N ARG A 74 15.12 -4.14 31.04
CA ARG A 74 15.65 -3.41 32.18
C ARG A 74 15.98 -4.35 33.33
N GLN A 75 15.05 -5.22 33.73
CA GLN A 75 15.27 -6.24 34.78
C GLN A 75 16.47 -7.14 34.47
N LEU A 76 16.59 -7.62 33.22
CA LEU A 76 17.72 -8.45 32.77
C LEU A 76 19.07 -7.70 32.81
N ARG A 77 19.10 -6.39 32.50
CA ARG A 77 20.32 -5.56 32.60
C ARG A 77 20.68 -5.20 34.04
N SER A 78 19.69 -5.01 34.91
CA SER A 78 19.89 -4.71 36.33
C SER A 78 20.45 -5.89 37.13
N GLY A 79 20.51 -7.09 36.53
CA GLY A 79 21.03 -8.29 37.20
C GLY A 79 20.05 -8.96 38.16
N GLU A 80 18.80 -8.49 38.25
CA GLU A 80 17.72 -9.13 39.00
C GLU A 80 17.40 -10.48 38.35
N GLY A 81 18.03 -11.55 38.84
CA GLY A 81 17.92 -12.90 38.30
C GLY A 81 19.23 -13.68 38.26
N ARG A 82 20.38 -13.04 38.49
CA ARG A 82 21.60 -13.79 38.86
C ARG A 82 21.43 -14.32 40.28
N ARG A 83 20.92 -15.55 40.39
CA ARG A 83 21.03 -16.34 41.63
C ARG A 83 22.52 -16.54 41.91
N GLU A 84 22.96 -16.12 43.09
CA GLU A 84 24.26 -16.50 43.67
C GLU A 84 24.35 -18.02 43.85
#